data_AF-A0A7S1WKG5-F1
#
_entry.id   AF-A0A7S1WKG5-F1
#
_cell.length_a   1.000
_cell.length_b   1.000
_cell.length_c   1.000
_cell.angle_alpha   90.00
_cell.angle_beta   90.00
_cell.angle_gamma   90.00
#
_symmetry.space_group_name_H-M   'P 1'
#
loop_
_entity.id
_entity.type
_entity.pdbx_description
1 polymer ?
#
loop_
_entity_poly.entity_id
_entity_poly.type
_entity_poly.pdbx_seq_one_letter_code
_entity_poly.pdbx_strand_id
1 'polypeptide(L)'
;AVSVFNLQMTHTSGFEQPSLSVQAVVWELLLGQYNLAMAKAWLQGLSVPLMCGSALLLADSTGAFTVELNAEGPPAFSDLHCGRPIVRANHPLLESSVGGFGETERSRLDSEKRRHTVVSRLAKSGLEEGPQPVFGGAAALKVIKGSSKVRNLSTLACLAMDLHNGLMHVEFRERQRALKHEVAKLVEVLDLPQQKVEKALTSGSVRCDTGRRRLTTGKPANHFVRWAPYVFRLDDQ
;
A
#
# COMPACT_ATOMS: atom_id res chain seq x y z
N ALA A 1 -0.21 -3.31 12.45
CA ALA A 1 0.66 -3.71 11.31
C ALA A 1 0.79 -2.54 10.33
N VAL A 2 1.91 -2.41 9.59
CA VAL A 2 2.09 -1.35 8.56
C VAL A 2 2.52 -1.98 7.25
N SER A 3 1.72 -1.80 6.20
CA SER A 3 2.00 -2.30 4.86
C SER A 3 2.19 -1.17 3.86
N VAL A 4 3.14 -1.34 2.93
CA VAL A 4 3.32 -0.44 1.79
C VAL A 4 3.31 -1.24 0.51
N PHE A 5 2.29 -1.03 -0.32
CA PHE A 5 2.15 -1.71 -1.61
C PHE A 5 2.17 -0.73 -2.78
N ASN A 6 2.86 -1.12 -3.85
CA ASN A 6 2.64 -0.57 -5.19
C ASN A 6 1.99 -1.66 -6.04
N LEU A 7 0.87 -1.37 -6.69
CA LEU A 7 0.23 -2.30 -7.63
C LEU A 7 1.15 -2.50 -8.85
N GLN A 8 1.56 -3.73 -9.08
CA GLN A 8 2.17 -4.15 -10.34
C GLN A 8 1.18 -5.14 -11.00
N MET A 9 0.85 -4.91 -12.27
CA MET A 9 0.08 -5.84 -13.07
C MET A 9 1.06 -6.65 -13.90
N THR A 10 1.30 -7.92 -13.57
CA THR A 10 1.69 -8.98 -14.51
C THR A 10 1.84 -10.34 -13.82
N HIS A 11 1.63 -11.40 -14.62
CA HIS A 11 1.51 -12.84 -14.32
C HIS A 11 0.15 -13.31 -13.77
N THR A 12 -0.67 -13.82 -14.69
CA THR A 12 -1.86 -14.63 -14.41
C THR A 12 -1.61 -16.06 -14.90
N SER A 13 -0.93 -16.87 -14.10
CA SER A 13 -0.84 -18.32 -14.32
C SER A 13 -1.98 -18.99 -13.56
N GLY A 14 -3.08 -19.29 -14.25
CA GLY A 14 -4.23 -19.92 -13.58
C GLY A 14 -5.57 -19.89 -14.32
N PHE A 15 -5.64 -19.36 -15.54
CA PHE A 15 -6.88 -19.43 -16.34
C PHE A 15 -7.14 -20.82 -16.93
N GLU A 16 -6.15 -21.70 -16.96
CA GLU A 16 -6.22 -23.02 -17.59
C GLU A 16 -6.72 -24.12 -16.64
N GLN A 17 -6.82 -23.83 -15.33
CA GLN A 17 -7.28 -24.77 -14.30
C GLN A 17 -8.09 -24.05 -13.21
N PRO A 18 -8.97 -24.75 -12.47
CA PRO A 18 -9.68 -24.16 -11.33
C PRO A 18 -8.68 -23.56 -10.33
N SER A 19 -8.76 -22.25 -10.10
CA SER A 19 -7.85 -21.52 -9.22
C SER A 19 -8.57 -20.42 -8.44
N LEU A 20 -8.06 -20.12 -7.25
CA LEU A 20 -8.58 -19.03 -6.42
C LEU A 20 -7.87 -17.72 -6.76
N SER A 21 -8.64 -16.64 -6.91
CA SER A 21 -8.08 -15.30 -6.97
C SER A 21 -7.72 -14.80 -5.57
N VAL A 22 -6.71 -13.95 -5.47
CA VAL A 22 -6.35 -13.28 -4.20
C VAL A 22 -7.52 -12.48 -3.65
N GLN A 23 -8.36 -11.92 -4.52
CA GLN A 23 -9.57 -11.21 -4.11
C GLN A 23 -10.55 -12.14 -3.39
N ALA A 24 -10.78 -13.35 -3.93
CA ALA A 24 -11.63 -14.35 -3.29
C ALA A 24 -11.08 -14.79 -1.93
N VAL A 25 -9.75 -14.98 -1.83
CA VAL A 25 -9.07 -15.27 -0.56
C VAL A 25 -9.31 -14.16 0.47
N VAL A 26 -9.13 -12.89 0.08
CA VAL A 26 -9.35 -11.75 0.99
C VAL A 26 -10.81 -11.67 1.43
N TRP A 27 -11.77 -11.88 0.51
CA TRP A 27 -13.19 -11.90 0.85
C TRP A 27 -13.55 -13.02 1.82
N GLU A 28 -13.06 -14.24 1.59
CA GLU A 28 -13.31 -15.38 2.47
C GLU A 28 -12.77 -15.11 3.88
N LEU A 29 -11.53 -14.63 3.98
CA LEU A 29 -10.91 -14.31 5.28
C LEU A 29 -11.71 -13.25 6.06
N LEU A 30 -12.18 -12.20 5.37
CA LEU A 30 -12.92 -11.11 6.00
C LEU A 30 -14.37 -11.49 6.35
N LEU A 31 -15.10 -12.09 5.39
CA LEU A 31 -16.52 -12.44 5.57
C LEU A 31 -16.70 -13.64 6.51
N GLY A 32 -15.78 -14.60 6.47
CA GLY A 32 -15.75 -15.72 7.40
C GLY A 32 -15.20 -15.38 8.79
N GLN A 33 -14.83 -14.11 9.03
CA GLN A 33 -14.34 -13.59 10.31
C GLN A 33 -13.17 -14.41 10.88
N TYR A 34 -12.23 -14.77 10.02
CA TYR A 34 -11.09 -15.59 10.40
C TYR A 34 -10.17 -14.81 11.35
N ASN A 35 -9.87 -15.40 12.52
CA ASN A 35 -8.69 -14.99 13.29
C ASN A 35 -7.41 -15.53 12.64
N LEU A 36 -6.24 -15.10 13.10
CA LEU A 36 -4.96 -15.50 12.52
C LEU A 36 -4.72 -17.02 12.50
N ALA A 37 -5.14 -17.73 13.53
CA ALA A 37 -4.97 -19.19 13.61
C ALA A 37 -5.86 -19.91 12.60
N MET A 38 -7.13 -19.53 12.52
CA MET A 38 -8.09 -20.05 11.54
C MET A 38 -7.61 -19.75 10.12
N ALA A 39 -7.16 -18.51 9.87
CA ALA A 39 -6.71 -18.08 8.55
C ALA A 39 -5.53 -18.93 8.07
N LYS A 40 -4.55 -19.15 8.96
CA LYS A 40 -3.39 -19.99 8.67
C LYS A 40 -3.78 -21.43 8.35
N ALA A 41 -4.61 -22.04 9.19
CA ALA A 41 -5.06 -23.43 8.99
C ALA A 41 -5.83 -23.61 7.67
N TRP A 42 -6.72 -22.67 7.36
CA TRP A 42 -7.50 -22.71 6.12
C TRP A 42 -6.63 -22.50 4.87
N LEU A 43 -5.72 -21.53 4.88
CA LEU A 43 -4.77 -21.31 3.79
C LEU A 43 -3.86 -22.53 3.54
N GLN A 44 -3.44 -23.22 4.60
CA GLN A 44 -2.67 -24.46 4.50
C GLN A 44 -3.49 -25.64 3.94
N GLY A 45 -4.81 -25.61 4.13
CA GLY A 45 -5.75 -26.64 3.67
C GLY A 45 -6.33 -26.40 2.27
N LEU A 46 -5.89 -25.37 1.54
CA LEU A 46 -6.39 -25.09 0.19
C LEU A 46 -6.09 -26.24 -0.76
N SER A 47 -7.13 -26.81 -1.37
CA SER A 47 -7.05 -27.90 -2.35
C SER A 47 -6.87 -27.41 -3.79
N VAL A 48 -7.09 -26.12 -4.04
CA VAL A 48 -6.99 -25.49 -5.35
C VAL A 48 -5.85 -24.47 -5.37
N PRO A 49 -5.09 -24.39 -6.48
CA PRO A 49 -3.99 -23.45 -6.60
C PRO A 49 -4.47 -21.99 -6.64
N LEU A 50 -3.55 -21.07 -6.40
CA LEU A 50 -3.81 -19.63 -6.49
C LEU A 50 -3.49 -19.12 -7.91
N MET A 51 -4.33 -18.22 -8.43
CA MET A 51 -4.25 -17.74 -9.82
C MET A 51 -3.01 -16.90 -10.14
N CYS A 52 -2.38 -16.30 -9.12
CA CYS A 52 -1.15 -15.54 -9.29
C CYS A 52 -0.37 -15.51 -7.99
N GLY A 53 0.95 -15.33 -8.13
CA GLY A 53 1.83 -15.00 -7.02
C GLY A 53 1.36 -13.73 -6.33
N SER A 54 1.11 -13.79 -5.03
CA SER A 54 0.74 -12.62 -4.24
C SER A 54 1.18 -12.77 -2.81
N ALA A 55 1.03 -11.71 -2.02
CA ALA A 55 1.35 -11.81 -0.62
C ALA A 55 0.49 -10.90 0.24
N LEU A 56 0.10 -11.41 1.40
CA LEU A 56 -0.75 -10.74 2.36
C LEU A 56 0.03 -10.51 3.66
N LEU A 57 -0.27 -9.40 4.33
CA LEU A 57 0.07 -9.20 5.74
C LEU A 57 -1.24 -9.30 6.51
N LEU A 58 -1.39 -10.38 7.28
CA LEU A 58 -2.57 -10.62 8.11
C LEU A 58 -2.27 -10.14 9.53
N ALA A 59 -3.25 -9.47 10.14
CA ALA A 59 -3.12 -8.94 11.49
C ALA A 59 -4.48 -8.96 12.21
N ASP A 60 -4.47 -9.33 13.48
CA ASP A 60 -5.60 -9.19 14.41
C ASP A 60 -5.08 -8.73 15.79
N SER A 61 -5.91 -8.87 16.83
CA SER A 61 -5.53 -8.50 18.20
C SER A 61 -4.44 -9.40 18.81
N THR A 62 -4.20 -10.59 18.26
CA THR A 62 -3.23 -11.57 18.75
C THR A 62 -1.83 -11.35 18.17
N GLY A 63 -1.72 -10.67 17.02
CA GLY A 63 -0.45 -10.36 16.40
C GLY A 63 -0.56 -10.08 14.91
N ALA A 64 0.50 -10.41 14.18
CA ALA A 64 0.49 -10.39 12.73
C ALA A 64 1.49 -11.39 12.15
N PHE A 65 1.22 -11.83 10.92
CA PHE A 65 2.17 -12.60 10.13
C PHE A 65 1.99 -12.30 8.65
N THR A 66 3.01 -12.64 7.88
CA THR A 66 3.01 -12.52 6.42
C THR A 66 2.80 -13.87 5.78
N VAL A 67 1.95 -13.91 4.76
CA VAL A 67 1.76 -15.08 3.91
C VAL A 67 2.14 -14.72 2.47
N GLU A 68 2.96 -15.55 1.86
CA GLU A 68 3.21 -15.57 0.43
C GLU A 68 2.35 -16.67 -0.20
N LEU A 69 1.55 -16.26 -1.17
CA LEU A 69 0.62 -17.06 -1.94
C LEU A 69 1.30 -17.39 -3.27
N ASN A 70 1.82 -18.61 -3.38
CA ASN A 70 2.52 -19.06 -4.58
C ASN A 70 1.55 -19.73 -5.56
N ALA A 71 1.71 -19.44 -6.86
CA ALA A 71 0.86 -20.05 -7.89
C ALA A 71 1.18 -21.56 -8.09
N GLU A 72 2.44 -21.94 -7.88
CA GLU A 72 2.98 -23.27 -8.18
C GLU A 72 3.25 -24.13 -6.94
N GLY A 73 2.82 -23.69 -5.74
CA GLY A 73 3.14 -24.40 -4.51
C GLY A 73 2.32 -23.95 -3.30
N PRO A 74 2.50 -24.62 -2.15
CA PRO A 74 1.78 -24.28 -0.94
C PRO A 74 2.11 -22.84 -0.48
N PRO A 75 1.19 -22.19 0.25
CA PRO A 75 1.47 -20.89 0.85
C PRO A 75 2.66 -20.96 1.82
N ALA A 76 3.52 -19.96 1.79
CA ALA A 76 4.62 -19.81 2.72
C ALA A 76 4.29 -18.76 3.78
N PHE A 77 4.64 -19.04 5.04
CA PHE A 77 4.28 -18.20 6.18
C PHE A 77 5.54 -17.70 6.87
N SER A 78 5.54 -16.43 7.29
CA SER A 78 6.50 -15.96 8.29
C SER A 78 6.08 -16.40 9.70
N ASP A 79 6.98 -16.23 10.65
CA ASP A 79 6.64 -16.39 12.07
C ASP A 79 5.54 -15.40 12.49
N LEU A 80 4.75 -15.82 13.48
CA LEU A 80 3.79 -14.94 14.16
C LEU A 80 4.59 -13.97 15.05
N HIS A 81 4.38 -12.67 14.86
CA HIS A 81 4.99 -11.66 15.72
C HIS A 81 3.93 -10.98 16.58
N CYS A 82 4.23 -10.86 17.87
CA CYS A 82 3.40 -10.21 18.87
C CYS A 82 4.18 -9.05 19.50
N GLY A 83 3.50 -7.94 19.80
CA GLY A 83 4.09 -6.82 20.55
C GLY A 83 5.14 -5.98 19.81
N ARG A 84 5.45 -6.27 18.55
CA ARG A 84 6.37 -5.47 17.72
C ARG A 84 5.76 -5.10 16.37
N PRO A 85 6.04 -3.91 15.81
CA PRO A 85 5.59 -3.55 14.48
C PRO A 85 6.15 -4.48 13.40
N ILE A 86 5.27 -5.05 12.57
CA ILE A 86 5.66 -5.75 11.34
C ILE A 86 5.55 -4.78 10.16
N VAL A 87 6.60 -4.74 9.35
CA VAL A 87 6.65 -3.94 8.13
C VAL A 87 6.82 -4.83 6.91
N ARG A 88 5.84 -4.79 6.00
CA ARG A 88 5.91 -5.47 4.70
C ARG A 88 5.99 -4.46 3.55
N ALA A 89 6.77 -4.82 2.52
CA ALA A 89 6.68 -4.25 1.18
C ALA A 89 6.51 -5.37 0.13
N ASN A 90 6.53 -5.05 -1.16
CA ASN A 90 6.26 -5.99 -2.26
C ASN A 90 7.30 -7.11 -2.48
N HIS A 91 8.37 -7.22 -1.69
CA HIS A 91 9.37 -8.27 -1.91
C HIS A 91 8.79 -9.63 -1.48
N PRO A 92 9.25 -10.73 -2.09
CA PRO A 92 8.85 -12.06 -1.67
C PRO A 92 9.43 -12.38 -0.28
N LEU A 93 8.77 -13.30 0.40
CA LEU A 93 9.23 -13.98 1.60
C LEU A 93 10.26 -15.06 1.23
N LEU A 94 10.02 -15.82 0.16
CA LEU A 94 10.94 -16.86 -0.31
C LEU A 94 11.88 -16.33 -1.40
N GLU A 95 13.15 -16.67 -1.31
CA GLU A 95 14.13 -16.32 -2.34
C GLU A 95 13.83 -16.99 -3.69
N SER A 96 13.27 -18.20 -3.67
CA SER A 96 12.81 -18.90 -4.87
C SER A 96 11.70 -18.16 -5.63
N SER A 97 10.95 -17.29 -4.95
CA SER A 97 9.80 -16.57 -5.54
C SER A 97 10.19 -15.22 -6.16
N VAL A 98 11.48 -14.86 -6.16
CA VAL A 98 11.97 -13.59 -6.71
C VAL A 98 11.58 -13.40 -8.19
N GLY A 99 11.58 -14.45 -9.00
CA GLY A 99 11.18 -14.37 -10.41
C GLY A 99 9.72 -13.97 -10.64
N GLY A 100 8.83 -14.26 -9.67
CA GLY A 100 7.40 -13.96 -9.74
C GLY A 100 7.00 -12.64 -9.07
N PHE A 101 7.87 -12.04 -8.24
CA PHE A 101 7.58 -10.84 -7.45
C PHE A 101 8.45 -9.66 -7.89
N GLY A 102 7.99 -8.97 -8.93
CA GLY A 102 8.66 -7.81 -9.50
C GLY A 102 9.70 -8.24 -10.54
N GLU A 103 9.37 -8.01 -11.80
CA GLU A 103 10.06 -8.51 -13.00
C GLU A 103 11.55 -8.10 -13.13
N THR A 104 12.11 -7.32 -12.19
CA THR A 104 13.47 -6.78 -12.27
C THR A 104 14.15 -6.64 -10.89
N GLU A 105 15.47 -6.85 -10.84
CA GLU A 105 16.31 -6.59 -9.66
C GLU A 105 16.10 -5.17 -9.09
N ARG A 106 15.91 -4.19 -9.97
CA ARG A 106 15.60 -2.81 -9.59
C ARG A 106 14.32 -2.69 -8.77
N SER A 107 13.26 -3.41 -9.14
CA SER A 107 11.98 -3.39 -8.42
C SER A 107 12.11 -3.98 -7.02
N ARG A 108 12.92 -5.04 -6.87
CA ARG A 108 13.25 -5.64 -5.58
C ARG A 108 13.99 -4.65 -4.68
N LEU A 109 15.07 -4.04 -5.18
CA LEU A 109 15.84 -3.05 -4.43
C LEU A 109 14.97 -1.84 -4.01
N ASP A 110 14.07 -1.37 -4.87
CA ASP A 110 13.15 -0.30 -4.53
C ASP A 110 12.13 -0.73 -3.45
N SER A 111 11.66 -1.97 -3.49
CA SER A 111 10.80 -2.56 -2.46
C SER A 111 11.51 -2.65 -1.11
N GLU A 112 12.73 -3.15 -1.08
CA GLU A 112 13.56 -3.24 0.13
C GLU A 112 13.88 -1.86 0.70
N LYS A 113 14.20 -0.88 -0.15
CA LYS A 113 14.40 0.52 0.25
C LYS A 113 13.14 1.11 0.89
N ARG A 114 11.94 0.80 0.36
CA ARG A 114 10.67 1.21 0.99
C ARG A 114 10.52 0.60 2.38
N ARG A 115 10.76 -0.71 2.52
CA ARG A 115 10.70 -1.39 3.83
C ARG A 115 11.66 -0.75 4.83
N HIS A 116 12.95 -0.62 4.48
CA HIS A 116 13.95 -0.01 5.37
C HIS A 116 13.60 1.42 5.78
N THR A 117 13.05 2.21 4.86
CA THR A 117 12.64 3.58 5.17
C THR A 117 11.52 3.62 6.21
N VAL A 118 10.55 2.71 6.11
CA VAL A 118 9.45 2.63 7.09
C VAL A 118 9.95 2.11 8.43
N VAL A 119 10.78 1.06 8.45
CA VAL A 119 11.40 0.53 9.68
C VAL A 119 12.19 1.62 10.42
N SER A 120 13.08 2.33 9.72
CA SER A 120 13.87 3.42 10.32
C SER A 120 12.99 4.53 10.90
N ARG A 121 11.84 4.81 10.29
CA ARG A 121 10.89 5.82 10.79
C ARG A 121 10.09 5.33 11.98
N LEU A 122 9.72 4.05 12.02
CA LEU A 122 9.07 3.43 13.18
C LEU A 122 10.00 3.43 14.40
N ALA A 123 11.27 3.07 14.21
CA ALA A 123 12.27 3.14 15.28
C ALA A 123 12.39 4.58 15.83
N LYS A 124 12.47 5.58 14.95
CA LYS A 124 12.50 7.01 15.34
C LYS A 124 11.24 7.53 16.02
N SER A 125 10.10 6.84 15.89
CA SER A 125 8.88 7.22 16.59
C SER A 125 8.86 6.80 18.06
N GLY A 126 9.92 6.16 18.56
CA GLY A 126 10.01 5.74 19.96
C GLY A 126 9.06 4.57 20.29
N LEU A 127 8.65 3.81 19.27
CA LEU A 127 7.72 2.68 19.43
C LEU A 127 8.37 1.44 20.05
N GLU A 128 9.68 1.46 20.27
CA GLU A 128 10.46 0.32 20.78
C GLU A 128 10.78 0.41 22.28
N GLU A 129 10.47 1.54 22.94
CA GLU A 129 10.86 1.78 24.35
C GLU A 129 9.65 2.21 25.21
N GLY A 130 9.29 1.40 26.22
CA GLY A 130 8.32 1.75 27.28
C GLY A 130 6.88 1.23 27.10
N PRO A 131 5.99 1.41 28.11
CA PRO A 131 4.56 1.09 28.00
C PRO A 131 3.93 2.04 26.98
N GLN A 132 3.79 1.54 25.76
CA GLN A 132 3.47 2.32 24.57
C GLN A 132 2.07 2.95 24.68
N PRO A 133 1.90 4.26 24.43
CA PRO A 133 0.58 4.81 24.13
C PRO A 133 0.00 4.08 22.90
N VAL A 134 -1.32 3.91 22.85
CA VAL A 134 -2.01 3.26 21.72
C VAL A 134 -1.57 3.91 20.41
N PHE A 135 -0.89 3.14 19.56
CA PHE A 135 -0.42 3.62 18.25
C PHE A 135 -1.60 3.75 17.29
N GLY A 136 -2.28 4.89 17.38
CA GLY A 136 -3.47 5.18 16.60
C GLY A 136 -3.20 5.42 15.11
N GLY A 137 -4.26 5.36 14.29
CA GLY A 137 -4.15 5.45 12.84
C GLY A 137 -3.51 6.74 12.32
N ALA A 138 -3.68 7.87 13.02
CA ALA A 138 -3.03 9.13 12.67
C ALA A 138 -1.49 9.07 12.81
N ALA A 139 -0.99 8.41 13.86
CA ALA A 139 0.44 8.21 14.08
C ALA A 139 1.03 7.25 13.04
N ALA A 140 0.31 6.18 12.70
CA ALA A 140 0.65 5.27 11.62
C ALA A 140 0.78 5.99 10.27
N LEU A 141 -0.19 6.85 9.92
CA LEU A 141 -0.07 7.66 8.72
C LEU A 141 1.16 8.56 8.76
N LYS A 142 1.45 9.24 9.89
CA LYS A 142 2.61 10.13 10.04
C LYS A 142 3.94 9.45 9.70
N VAL A 143 4.11 8.18 10.12
CA VAL A 143 5.27 7.36 9.75
C VAL A 143 5.39 7.22 8.24
N ILE A 144 4.28 6.95 7.56
CA ILE A 144 4.23 6.74 6.10
C ILE A 144 4.38 8.07 5.34
N LYS A 145 3.81 9.19 5.84
CA LYS A 145 3.75 10.47 5.10
C LYS A 145 5.12 11.03 4.74
N GLY A 146 6.10 10.88 5.62
CA GLY A 146 7.37 11.59 5.45
C GLY A 146 8.30 10.96 4.41
N SER A 147 7.95 9.82 3.81
CA SER A 147 8.81 9.15 2.83
C SER A 147 8.32 9.38 1.40
N SER A 148 9.13 10.06 0.58
CA SER A 148 8.91 10.15 -0.87
C SER A 148 9.05 8.79 -1.58
N LYS A 149 9.71 7.82 -0.96
CA LYS A 149 9.76 6.43 -1.45
C LYS A 149 8.41 5.73 -1.31
N VAL A 150 7.65 6.07 -0.26
CA VAL A 150 6.30 5.55 -0.06
C VAL A 150 5.25 6.42 -0.75
N ARG A 151 5.38 7.75 -0.71
CA ARG A 151 4.52 8.72 -1.40
C ARG A 151 5.13 9.15 -2.73
N ASN A 152 5.26 8.19 -3.62
CA ASN A 152 5.77 8.41 -4.97
C ASN A 152 4.60 8.65 -5.96
N LEU A 153 4.90 8.74 -7.26
CA LEU A 153 3.92 9.03 -8.30
C LEU A 153 2.90 7.90 -8.54
N SER A 154 3.18 6.66 -8.14
CA SER A 154 2.27 5.52 -8.28
C SER A 154 1.39 5.29 -7.05
N THR A 155 1.68 5.94 -5.92
CA THR A 155 0.90 5.77 -4.70
C THR A 155 -0.45 6.47 -4.82
N LEU A 156 -1.54 5.70 -4.82
CA LEU A 156 -2.90 6.26 -4.95
C LEU A 156 -3.50 6.69 -3.60
N ALA A 157 -3.19 5.97 -2.53
CA ALA A 157 -3.66 6.27 -1.18
C ALA A 157 -2.67 5.75 -0.13
N CYS A 158 -2.73 6.31 1.07
CA CYS A 158 -2.15 5.72 2.28
C CYS A 158 -3.29 5.44 3.26
N LEU A 159 -3.31 4.25 3.84
CA LEU A 159 -4.34 3.84 4.79
C LEU A 159 -3.70 3.46 6.13
N ALA A 160 -4.40 3.74 7.21
CA ALA A 160 -4.09 3.21 8.53
C ALA A 160 -5.40 2.81 9.23
N MET A 161 -5.49 1.55 9.63
CA MET A 161 -6.63 1.01 10.37
C MET A 161 -6.26 0.93 11.85
N ASP A 162 -7.03 1.62 12.67
CA ASP A 162 -7.03 1.55 14.12
C ASP A 162 -8.14 0.60 14.55
N LEU A 163 -7.79 -0.68 14.70
CA LEU A 163 -8.73 -1.73 15.07
C LEU A 163 -9.27 -1.56 16.49
N HIS A 164 -8.52 -0.89 17.38
CA HIS A 164 -8.95 -0.67 18.75
C HIS A 164 -10.09 0.34 18.81
N ASN A 165 -9.99 1.42 18.05
CA ASN A 165 -11.00 2.47 18.00
C ASN A 165 -12.04 2.27 16.89
N GLY A 166 -11.89 1.22 16.06
CA GLY A 166 -12.74 1.01 14.89
C GLY A 166 -12.66 2.19 13.91
N LEU A 167 -11.45 2.69 13.63
CA LEU A 167 -11.26 3.84 12.71
C LEU A 167 -10.35 3.47 11.55
N MET A 168 -10.72 3.91 10.35
CA MET A 168 -9.87 3.86 9.17
C MET A 168 -9.50 5.28 8.73
N HIS A 169 -8.22 5.62 8.87
CA HIS A 169 -7.67 6.86 8.36
C HIS A 169 -7.13 6.64 6.94
N VAL A 170 -7.51 7.50 6.01
CA VAL A 170 -7.09 7.40 4.60
C VAL A 170 -6.59 8.75 4.13
N GLU A 171 -5.49 8.76 3.38
CA GLU A 171 -5.08 9.92 2.59
C GLU A 171 -5.03 9.56 1.12
N PHE A 172 -5.92 10.14 0.32
CA PHE A 172 -5.94 9.93 -1.13
C PHE A 172 -5.00 10.91 -1.83
N ARG A 173 -4.28 10.42 -2.83
CA ARG A 173 -3.55 11.25 -3.79
C ARG A 173 -4.53 11.77 -4.85
N GLU A 174 -5.19 12.87 -4.53
CA GLU A 174 -6.20 13.46 -5.40
C GLU A 174 -5.57 14.36 -6.47
N ARG A 175 -6.20 14.36 -7.64
CA ARG A 175 -5.90 15.29 -8.73
C ARG A 175 -6.83 16.49 -8.64
N GLN A 176 -6.31 17.69 -8.85
CA GLN A 176 -7.08 18.92 -8.99
C GLN A 176 -6.71 19.58 -10.32
N ARG A 177 -7.69 20.09 -11.07
CA ARG A 177 -7.44 20.69 -12.39
C ARG A 177 -6.44 21.85 -12.27
N ALA A 178 -5.49 21.91 -13.20
CA ALA A 178 -4.65 23.10 -13.41
C ALA A 178 -5.29 24.00 -14.48
N LEU A 179 -5.37 25.30 -14.19
CA LEU A 179 -5.90 26.33 -15.09
C LEU A 179 -4.76 26.94 -15.92
N LYS A 180 -5.08 27.45 -17.12
CA LYS A 180 -4.07 27.99 -18.05
C LYS A 180 -3.18 29.07 -17.42
N HIS A 181 -3.77 30.00 -16.65
CA HIS A 181 -3.00 31.05 -15.98
C HIS A 181 -2.07 30.52 -14.89
N GLU A 182 -2.41 29.40 -14.26
CA GLU A 182 -1.54 28.74 -13.25
C GLU A 182 -0.37 28.04 -13.93
N VAL A 183 -0.59 27.43 -15.11
CA VAL A 183 0.47 26.87 -15.94
C VAL A 183 1.44 27.97 -16.38
N ALA A 184 0.92 29.11 -16.86
CA ALA A 184 1.74 30.25 -17.24
C ALA A 184 2.56 30.79 -16.06
N LYS A 185 1.95 30.90 -14.87
CA LYS A 185 2.65 31.30 -13.65
C LYS A 185 3.76 30.32 -13.25
N LEU A 186 3.55 29.02 -13.41
CA LEU A 186 4.59 28.02 -13.14
C LEU A 186 5.76 28.11 -14.12
N VAL A 187 5.48 28.40 -15.40
CA VAL A 187 6.52 28.62 -16.43
C VAL A 187 7.42 29.78 -16.04
N GLU A 188 6.82 30.90 -15.62
CA GLU A 188 7.54 32.09 -15.17
C GLU A 188 8.34 31.83 -13.88
N VAL A 189 7.72 31.24 -12.86
CA VAL A 189 8.35 31.02 -11.55
C VAL A 189 9.47 29.98 -11.60
N LEU A 190 9.31 28.93 -12.40
CA LEU A 190 10.29 27.84 -12.48
C LEU A 190 11.37 28.10 -13.55
N ASP A 191 11.19 29.12 -14.40
CA ASP A 191 12.02 29.38 -15.57
C ASP A 191 12.20 28.12 -16.45
N LEU A 192 11.07 27.46 -16.75
CA LEU A 192 11.03 26.22 -17.53
C LEU A 192 10.11 26.36 -18.75
N PRO A 193 10.48 25.78 -19.90
CA PRO A 193 9.60 25.72 -21.07
C PRO A 193 8.22 25.14 -20.73
N GLN A 194 7.16 25.73 -21.28
CA GLN A 194 5.77 25.32 -21.03
C GLN A 194 5.56 23.80 -21.21
N GLN A 195 6.14 23.21 -22.24
CA GLN A 195 6.04 21.76 -22.48
C GLN A 195 6.58 20.92 -21.30
N LYS A 196 7.65 21.37 -20.63
CA LYS A 196 8.18 20.66 -19.45
C LYS A 196 7.24 20.78 -18.26
N VAL A 197 6.65 21.95 -18.05
CA VAL A 197 5.66 22.20 -16.98
C VAL A 197 4.40 21.35 -17.22
N GLU A 198 3.86 21.33 -18.43
CA GLU A 198 2.70 20.52 -18.79
C GLU A 198 2.95 19.02 -18.64
N LYS A 199 4.15 18.55 -19.02
CA LYS A 199 4.56 17.16 -18.78
C LYS A 199 4.64 16.83 -17.28
N ALA A 200 5.14 17.76 -16.46
CA ALA A 200 5.19 17.58 -15.00
C ALA A 200 3.78 17.55 -14.37
N LEU A 201 2.87 18.40 -14.85
CA LEU A 201 1.47 18.43 -14.40
C LEU A 201 0.71 17.18 -14.85
N THR A 202 0.87 16.75 -16.10
CA THR A 202 0.18 15.56 -16.64
C THR A 202 0.68 14.27 -15.97
N SER A 203 1.95 14.20 -15.57
CA SER A 203 2.51 13.07 -14.80
C SER A 203 2.16 13.10 -13.30
N GLY A 204 1.54 14.18 -12.81
CA GLY A 204 1.21 14.35 -11.39
C GLY A 204 2.42 14.64 -10.50
N SER A 205 3.49 15.19 -11.07
CA SER A 205 4.73 15.51 -10.36
C SER A 205 4.65 16.82 -9.58
N VAL A 206 3.65 17.65 -9.86
CA VAL A 206 3.47 18.97 -9.22
C VAL A 206 2.45 18.88 -8.10
N ARG A 207 2.89 19.17 -6.87
CA ARG A 207 2.02 19.20 -5.69
C ARG A 207 1.57 20.63 -5.40
N CYS A 208 0.26 20.83 -5.32
CA CYS A 208 -0.36 22.09 -4.90
C CYS A 208 -1.78 21.77 -4.43
N ASP A 209 -2.19 22.31 -3.27
CA ASP A 209 -3.60 22.28 -2.90
C ASP A 209 -4.25 23.57 -3.39
N THR A 210 -5.09 23.42 -4.39
CA THR A 210 -5.79 24.53 -5.05
C THR A 210 -7.14 24.84 -4.40
N GLY A 211 -7.54 24.07 -3.37
CA GLY A 211 -8.87 24.14 -2.75
C GLY A 211 -10.02 23.63 -3.63
N ARG A 212 -9.74 23.30 -4.90
CA ARG A 212 -10.76 22.84 -5.86
C ARG A 212 -11.15 21.38 -5.62
N ARG A 213 -12.33 21.00 -6.11
CA ARG A 213 -12.80 19.60 -6.07
C ARG A 213 -11.86 18.66 -6.82
N ARG A 214 -11.88 17.39 -6.41
CA ARG A 214 -11.19 16.30 -7.10
C ARG A 214 -11.59 16.26 -8.57
N LEU A 215 -10.59 16.11 -9.43
CA LEU A 215 -10.76 15.89 -10.86
C LEU A 215 -11.12 14.42 -11.13
N THR A 216 -12.24 14.19 -11.81
CA THR A 216 -12.79 12.86 -12.14
C THR A 216 -13.09 12.75 -13.64
N THR A 217 -12.08 12.95 -14.48
CA THR A 217 -12.28 13.04 -15.95
C THR A 217 -12.02 11.74 -16.70
N GLY A 218 -11.37 10.73 -16.07
CA GLY A 218 -10.93 9.50 -16.73
C GLY A 218 -9.87 9.66 -17.85
N LYS A 219 -9.62 10.90 -18.29
CA LYS A 219 -8.70 11.26 -19.37
C LYS A 219 -7.45 11.97 -18.84
N PRO A 220 -6.30 11.88 -19.54
CA PRO A 220 -5.13 12.69 -19.25
C PRO A 220 -5.48 14.19 -19.23
N ALA A 221 -4.97 14.91 -18.24
CA ALA A 221 -5.19 16.35 -18.08
C ALA A 221 -4.07 16.97 -17.22
N ASN A 222 -3.78 18.25 -17.45
CA ASN A 222 -2.92 19.03 -16.56
C ASN A 222 -3.59 19.12 -15.18
N HIS A 223 -2.90 18.63 -14.15
CA HIS A 223 -3.43 18.61 -12.80
C HIS A 223 -2.34 18.85 -11.76
N PHE A 224 -2.76 19.47 -10.67
CA PHE A 224 -2.03 19.46 -9.42
C PHE A 224 -2.41 18.23 -8.61
N VAL A 225 -1.50 17.80 -7.74
CA VAL A 225 -1.75 16.72 -6.79
C VAL A 225 -1.81 17.25 -5.38
N ARG A 226 -2.75 16.71 -4.59
CA ARG A 226 -2.79 16.88 -3.13
C ARG A 226 -2.99 15.56 -2.41
N TRP A 227 -2.66 15.52 -1.13
CA TRP A 227 -3.00 14.42 -0.23
C TRP A 227 -4.21 14.83 0.60
N ALA A 228 -5.39 14.31 0.26
CA ALA A 228 -6.64 14.65 0.93
C ALA A 228 -6.94 13.64 2.05
N PRO A 229 -7.00 14.08 3.32
CA PRO A 229 -7.26 13.19 4.45
C PRO A 229 -8.75 12.94 4.68
N TYR A 230 -9.08 11.71 5.05
CA TYR A 230 -10.40 11.24 5.44
C TYR A 230 -10.29 10.31 6.63
N VAL A 231 -11.32 10.27 7.46
CA VAL A 231 -11.44 9.32 8.58
C VAL A 231 -12.81 8.67 8.48
N PHE A 232 -12.83 7.35 8.42
CA PHE A 232 -14.04 6.54 8.38
C PHE A 232 -14.16 5.76 9.68
N ARG A 233 -15.38 5.59 10.16
CA ARG A 233 -15.66 4.70 11.28
C ARG A 233 -15.98 3.31 10.73
N LEU A 234 -15.31 2.31 11.28
CA LEU A 234 -15.55 0.89 11.05
C LEU A 234 -16.64 0.49 12.05
N ASP A 235 -17.86 0.96 11.81
CA ASP A 235 -19.02 0.50 12.58
C ASP A 235 -19.49 -0.82 12.00
N ASP A 236 -19.66 -1.81 12.86
CA ASP A 236 -20.63 -2.87 12.65
C ASP A 236 -22.01 -2.22 12.88
N GLN A 237 -22.88 -2.25 11.86
CA GLN A 237 -24.30 -2.32 12.19
C GLN A 237 -24.60 -3.72 12.73
#